data_AF-A0A2I1DAZ1-F1
#
_entry.id   AF-A0A2I1DAZ1-F1
#
_cell.length_a   1.000
_cell.length_b   1.000
_cell.length_c   1.000
_cell.angle_alpha   90.00
_cell.angle_beta   90.00
_cell.angle_gamma   90.00
#
_symmetry.space_group_name_H-M   'P 1'
#
loop_
_entity.id
_entity.type
_entity.pdbx_description
1 polymer ?
#
loop_
_entity_poly.entity_id
_entity_poly.type
_entity_poly.pdbx_seq_one_letter_code
_entity_poly.pdbx_strand_id
1 'polypeptide(L)'
;MASHLNDRLLWICLGVSLFFAVRGIATDLRQVRDLTEIKHVDEKEDKMISEGTEDALKLDTLLKLSESTSYDLRAASLRIIAERSTKGETRDLLLADLASKDGERRNKALSAMYFLVSNRALARTSVCTRLKDTPAYTAIVNCLCFFLEEHVEETSTTVSPILPKTRPLGEKKALSVLNIILQENIPAALEAGVITRWLAHYPFPCALSEPSRRQDVVILMRTWWSDDAVMSAIFNTLSTHPDGAKQLRKYGLMGSMMEENDQDETDSDVWMVDGEDTAGSRHISARRPRDRTAEEQVVRRRRREAMVLSDGGRPLGNDDIIQLPISE
;
A
#
# COMPACT_ATOMS: atom_id res chain seq x y z
N MET A 1 -40.07 51.15 -38.70
CA MET A 1 -38.87 51.13 -37.83
C MET A 1 -39.34 51.04 -36.38
N ALA A 2 -39.58 49.84 -35.83
CA ALA A 2 -40.11 49.68 -34.45
C ALA A 2 -39.74 48.32 -33.80
N SER A 3 -38.62 47.68 -34.17
CA SER A 3 -38.21 46.37 -33.62
C SER A 3 -37.03 46.46 -32.63
N HIS A 4 -36.12 47.42 -32.79
CA HIS A 4 -34.86 47.45 -32.03
C HIS A 4 -34.98 47.86 -30.55
N LEU A 5 -36.01 48.62 -30.19
CA LEU A 5 -36.22 49.08 -28.80
C LEU A 5 -36.83 47.99 -27.91
N ASN A 6 -37.68 47.14 -28.47
CA ASN A 6 -38.34 46.06 -27.71
C ASN A 6 -37.36 44.94 -27.38
N ASP A 7 -36.50 44.56 -28.33
CA ASP A 7 -35.48 43.54 -28.11
C ASP A 7 -34.47 43.97 -27.04
N ARG A 8 -34.01 45.23 -27.06
CA ARG A 8 -33.09 45.74 -26.02
C ARG A 8 -33.73 45.74 -24.63
N LEU A 9 -35.02 46.09 -24.54
CA LEU A 9 -35.73 46.05 -23.27
C LEU A 9 -35.90 44.62 -22.76
N LEU A 10 -36.21 43.67 -23.65
CA LEU A 10 -36.28 42.24 -23.33
C LEU A 10 -34.94 41.69 -22.85
N TRP A 11 -33.83 42.04 -23.51
CA TRP A 11 -32.49 41.64 -23.09
C TRP A 11 -32.10 42.22 -21.71
N ILE A 12 -32.51 43.47 -21.42
CA ILE A 12 -32.28 44.08 -20.10
C ILE A 12 -33.14 43.39 -19.04
N CYS A 13 -34.44 43.18 -19.29
CA CYS A 13 -35.32 42.48 -18.36
C CYS A 13 -34.86 41.04 -18.11
N LEU A 14 -34.43 40.34 -19.16
CA LEU A 14 -33.87 38.99 -19.06
C LEU A 14 -32.58 39.00 -18.24
N GLY A 15 -31.65 39.92 -18.53
CA GLY A 15 -30.40 40.05 -17.77
C GLY A 15 -30.64 40.36 -16.28
N VAL A 16 -31.58 41.26 -15.97
CA VAL A 16 -31.95 41.60 -14.60
C VAL A 16 -32.59 40.41 -13.89
N SER A 17 -33.57 39.74 -14.51
CA SER A 17 -34.22 38.56 -13.93
C SER A 17 -33.24 37.41 -13.70
N LEU A 18 -32.33 37.16 -14.65
CA LEU A 18 -31.29 36.14 -14.54
C LEU A 18 -30.31 36.46 -13.41
N PHE A 19 -29.92 37.73 -13.26
CA PHE A 19 -29.04 38.15 -12.18
C PHE A 19 -29.67 37.90 -10.80
N PHE A 20 -30.94 38.24 -10.63
CA PHE A 20 -31.66 37.96 -9.38
C PHE A 20 -31.87 36.46 -9.15
N ALA A 21 -32.19 35.69 -10.19
CA ALA A 21 -32.31 34.24 -10.10
C ALA A 21 -31.00 33.58 -9.66
N VAL A 22 -29.87 33.94 -10.28
CA VAL A 22 -28.54 33.38 -9.93
C VAL A 22 -28.16 33.75 -8.49
N ARG A 23 -28.40 35.00 -8.07
CA ARG A 23 -28.12 35.39 -6.68
C ARG A 23 -29.02 34.68 -5.69
N GLY A 24 -30.31 34.53 -6.00
CA GLY A 24 -31.30 33.82 -5.19
C GLY A 24 -30.93 32.35 -5.00
N ILE A 25 -30.61 31.65 -6.09
CA ILE A 25 -30.16 30.25 -6.03
C ILE A 25 -28.86 30.13 -5.23
N ALA A 26 -27.92 31.07 -5.39
CA ALA A 26 -26.67 31.04 -4.64
C ALA A 26 -26.87 31.30 -3.13
N THR A 27 -27.82 32.15 -2.74
CA THR A 27 -28.18 32.35 -1.33
C THR A 27 -28.93 31.16 -0.76
N ASP A 28 -29.87 30.59 -1.50
CA ASP A 28 -30.65 29.43 -1.06
C ASP A 28 -29.76 28.18 -0.94
N LEU A 29 -28.82 27.97 -1.86
CA LEU A 29 -27.84 26.90 -1.76
C LEU A 29 -26.91 27.08 -0.54
N ARG A 30 -26.51 28.32 -0.22
CA ARG A 30 -25.75 28.59 1.01
C ARG A 30 -26.59 28.34 2.25
N GLN A 31 -27.87 28.73 2.23
CA GLN A 31 -28.76 28.49 3.35
C GLN A 31 -29.05 27.00 3.55
N VAL A 32 -29.26 26.23 2.48
CA VAL A 32 -29.39 24.78 2.54
C VAL A 32 -28.10 24.16 3.04
N ARG A 33 -26.94 24.60 2.53
CA ARG A 33 -25.64 24.16 3.06
C ARG A 33 -25.54 24.45 4.56
N ASP A 34 -25.88 25.64 5.03
CA ASP A 34 -25.76 25.99 6.45
C ASP A 34 -26.81 25.25 7.33
N LEU A 35 -27.99 24.93 6.79
CA LEU A 35 -29.03 24.15 7.48
C LEU A 35 -28.74 22.64 7.47
N THR A 36 -28.05 22.15 6.44
CA THR A 36 -27.65 20.75 6.28
C THR A 36 -26.21 20.51 6.72
N GLU A 37 -25.48 21.57 7.07
CA GLU A 37 -24.20 21.48 7.74
C GLU A 37 -24.48 20.82 9.08
N ILE A 38 -24.18 19.52 9.11
CA ILE A 38 -24.07 18.77 10.35
C ILE A 38 -22.94 19.47 11.09
N LYS A 39 -23.33 20.45 11.92
CA LYS A 39 -22.48 20.96 12.95
C LYS A 39 -22.19 19.74 13.78
N HIS A 40 -21.05 19.10 13.51
CA HIS A 40 -20.33 18.39 14.53
C HIS A 40 -20.18 19.45 15.60
N VAL A 41 -21.12 19.46 16.55
CA VAL A 41 -20.83 19.96 17.87
C VAL A 41 -19.51 19.30 18.14
N ASP A 42 -18.48 20.13 18.30
CA ASP A 42 -17.26 19.74 18.98
C ASP A 42 -17.76 19.16 20.31
N GLU A 43 -18.18 17.89 20.29
CA GLU A 43 -18.17 17.01 21.43
C GLU A 43 -16.73 17.08 21.80
N LYS A 44 -16.48 18.02 22.71
CA LYS A 44 -15.21 18.36 23.31
C LYS A 44 -14.33 17.15 23.18
N GLU A 45 -13.26 17.31 22.41
CA GLU A 45 -12.11 16.44 22.35
C GLU A 45 -12.20 15.44 23.49
N ASP A 46 -12.45 14.18 23.11
CA ASP A 46 -12.26 13.01 23.95
C ASP A 46 -11.85 13.45 25.34
N LYS A 47 -12.81 13.63 26.26
CA LYS A 47 -12.46 13.65 27.67
C LYS A 47 -11.86 12.28 27.89
N MET A 48 -10.56 12.17 27.59
CA MET A 48 -9.68 11.10 27.96
C MET A 48 -9.93 11.02 29.44
N ILE A 49 -10.73 10.03 29.79
CA ILE A 49 -10.87 9.58 31.15
C ILE A 49 -9.42 9.46 31.60
N SER A 50 -9.05 10.22 32.65
CA SER A 50 -7.64 10.32 33.01
C SER A 50 -7.06 8.90 33.13
N GLU A 51 -5.82 8.68 32.69
CA GLU A 51 -5.21 7.35 32.63
C GLU A 51 -5.40 6.55 33.94
N GLY A 52 -5.33 7.24 35.09
CA GLY A 52 -5.61 6.65 36.40
C GLY A 52 -7.07 6.22 36.65
N THR A 53 -8.05 6.84 36.00
CA THR A 53 -9.46 6.45 36.06
C THR A 53 -9.76 5.25 35.14
N GLU A 54 -9.07 5.13 34.00
CA GLU A 54 -9.18 3.95 33.12
C GLU A 54 -8.58 2.69 33.76
N ASP A 55 -7.44 2.83 34.44
CA ASP A 55 -6.78 1.72 35.14
C ASP A 55 -7.52 1.29 36.42
N ALA A 56 -8.28 2.18 37.04
CA ALA A 56 -9.09 1.87 38.22
C ALA A 56 -10.29 0.94 37.92
N LEU A 57 -10.70 0.81 36.66
CA LEU A 57 -11.79 -0.07 36.28
C LEU A 57 -11.36 -1.55 36.33
N LYS A 58 -12.15 -2.37 37.05
CA LYS A 58 -11.95 -3.82 37.12
C LYS A 58 -12.17 -4.46 35.74
N LEU A 59 -11.37 -5.48 35.43
CA LEU A 59 -11.47 -6.22 34.17
C LEU A 59 -12.86 -6.87 33.98
N ASP A 60 -13.46 -7.42 35.04
CA ASP A 60 -14.81 -8.00 34.99
C ASP A 60 -15.88 -6.99 34.59
N THR A 61 -15.72 -5.73 35.02
CA THR A 61 -16.64 -4.64 34.65
C THR A 61 -16.47 -4.30 33.17
N LEU A 62 -15.23 -4.18 32.69
CA LEU A 62 -14.94 -3.91 31.29
C LEU A 62 -15.44 -5.05 30.37
N LEU A 63 -15.36 -6.30 30.84
CA LEU A 63 -15.91 -7.46 30.14
C LEU A 63 -17.45 -7.37 30.03
N LYS A 64 -18.15 -7.07 31.14
CA LYS A 64 -19.61 -6.89 31.11
C LYS A 64 -20.04 -5.72 30.20
N LEU A 65 -19.26 -4.64 30.18
CA LEU A 65 -19.55 -3.49 29.33
C LEU A 65 -19.24 -3.77 27.84
N SER A 66 -18.23 -4.60 27.54
CA SER A 66 -17.95 -5.03 26.17
C SER A 66 -19.03 -5.96 25.61
N GLU A 67 -19.74 -6.68 26.48
CA GLU A 67 -20.90 -7.51 26.11
C GLU A 67 -22.23 -6.73 26.06
N SER A 68 -22.22 -5.44 26.42
CA SER A 68 -23.45 -4.64 26.44
C SER A 68 -24.03 -4.38 25.04
N THR A 69 -25.34 -4.15 24.99
CA THR A 69 -26.07 -3.84 23.74
C THR A 69 -25.77 -2.43 23.21
N SER A 70 -25.31 -1.53 24.09
CA SER A 70 -24.92 -0.18 23.70
C SER A 70 -23.60 -0.21 22.94
N TYR A 71 -23.64 0.26 21.69
CA TYR A 71 -22.46 0.32 20.83
C TYR A 71 -21.35 1.17 21.44
N ASP A 72 -21.70 2.31 22.04
CA ASP A 72 -20.72 3.25 22.59
C ASP A 72 -20.04 2.70 23.84
N LEU A 73 -20.79 2.06 24.74
CA LEU A 73 -20.24 1.41 25.93
C LEU A 73 -19.32 0.25 25.55
N ARG A 74 -19.74 -0.57 24.58
CA ARG A 74 -18.91 -1.65 24.07
C ARG A 74 -17.63 -1.13 23.44
N ALA A 75 -17.73 -0.12 22.57
CA ALA A 75 -16.57 0.45 21.88
C ALA A 75 -15.60 1.12 22.85
N ALA A 76 -16.09 1.86 23.85
CA ALA A 76 -15.26 2.46 24.90
C ALA A 76 -14.55 1.39 25.74
N SER A 77 -15.26 0.33 26.14
CA SER A 77 -14.69 -0.75 26.93
C SER A 77 -13.59 -1.50 26.18
N LEU A 78 -13.82 -1.79 24.89
CA LEU A 78 -12.81 -2.42 24.04
C LEU A 78 -11.58 -1.53 23.85
N ARG A 79 -11.75 -0.20 23.74
CA ARG A 79 -10.63 0.75 23.69
C ARG A 79 -9.80 0.71 24.96
N ILE A 80 -10.44 0.79 26.14
CA ILE A 80 -9.75 0.74 27.43
C ILE A 80 -8.99 -0.59 27.59
N ILE A 81 -9.63 -1.73 27.28
CA ILE A 81 -8.98 -3.04 27.35
C ILE A 81 -7.76 -3.10 26.41
N ALA A 82 -7.93 -2.64 25.16
CA ALA A 82 -6.85 -2.66 24.17
C ALA A 82 -5.67 -1.76 24.59
N GLU A 83 -5.96 -0.57 25.12
CA GLU A 83 -4.94 0.34 25.61
C GLU A 83 -4.17 -0.24 26.79
N ARG A 84 -4.85 -0.85 27.76
CA ARG A 84 -4.20 -1.55 28.88
C ARG A 84 -3.37 -2.75 28.42
N SER A 85 -3.84 -3.50 27.43
CA SER A 85 -3.13 -4.69 26.91
C SER A 85 -1.81 -4.36 26.21
N THR A 86 -1.63 -3.11 25.78
CA THR A 86 -0.41 -2.64 25.10
C THR A 86 0.52 -1.81 25.99
N LYS A 87 0.24 -1.78 27.31
CA LYS A 87 1.06 -1.09 28.32
C LYS A 87 1.80 -2.08 29.22
N GLY A 88 3.05 -1.75 29.55
CA GLY A 88 3.87 -2.43 30.54
C GLY A 88 4.01 -3.94 30.33
N GLU A 89 4.03 -4.69 31.43
CA GLU A 89 4.25 -6.14 31.47
C GLU A 89 3.20 -6.95 30.68
N THR A 90 1.96 -6.46 30.58
CA THR A 90 0.88 -7.15 29.84
C THR A 90 1.22 -7.29 28.37
N ARG A 91 1.83 -6.26 27.79
CA ARG A 91 2.30 -6.29 26.42
C ARG A 91 3.41 -7.33 26.25
N ASP A 92 4.37 -7.35 27.17
CA ASP A 92 5.48 -8.28 27.12
C ASP A 92 5.01 -9.74 27.24
N LEU A 93 3.99 -9.99 28.09
CA LEU A 93 3.32 -11.29 28.18
C LEU A 93 2.60 -11.66 26.88
N LEU A 94 1.88 -10.73 26.24
CA LEU A 94 1.24 -10.97 24.94
C LEU A 94 2.27 -11.37 23.87
N LEU A 95 3.40 -10.68 23.82
CA LEU A 95 4.48 -10.97 22.86
C LEU A 95 5.17 -12.31 23.18
N ALA A 96 5.37 -12.64 24.46
CA ALA A 96 5.91 -13.91 24.89
C ALA A 96 4.97 -15.08 24.55
N ASP A 97 3.67 -14.91 24.76
CA ASP A 97 2.65 -15.90 24.42
C ASP A 97 2.53 -16.10 22.91
N LEU A 98 2.69 -15.04 22.11
CA LEU A 98 2.75 -15.12 20.65
C LEU A 98 3.97 -15.93 20.16
N ALA A 99 5.10 -15.84 20.87
CA ALA A 99 6.30 -16.61 20.61
C ALA A 99 6.33 -17.97 21.35
N SER A 100 5.20 -18.39 21.96
CA SER A 100 5.14 -19.65 22.70
C SER A 100 5.12 -20.86 21.78
N LYS A 101 5.76 -21.95 22.23
CA LYS A 101 5.69 -23.27 21.59
C LYS A 101 4.29 -23.88 21.69
N ASP A 102 3.54 -23.53 22.75
CA ASP A 102 2.17 -23.99 22.95
C ASP A 102 1.22 -23.36 21.92
N GLY A 103 0.72 -24.18 20.99
CA GLY A 103 -0.14 -23.74 19.90
C GLY A 103 -1.47 -23.12 20.37
N GLU A 104 -2.06 -23.62 21.46
CA GLU A 104 -3.29 -23.06 22.03
C GLU A 104 -3.07 -21.63 22.51
N ARG A 105 -1.98 -21.43 23.27
CA ARG A 105 -1.61 -20.13 23.82
C ARG A 105 -1.22 -19.14 22.71
N ARG A 106 -0.41 -19.60 21.75
CA ARG A 106 -0.02 -18.83 20.57
C ARG A 106 -1.22 -18.39 19.75
N ASN A 107 -2.21 -19.27 19.53
CA ASN A 107 -3.42 -18.94 18.77
C ASN A 107 -4.33 -17.93 19.48
N LYS A 108 -4.42 -17.99 20.81
CA LYS A 108 -5.12 -17.00 21.63
C LYS A 108 -4.42 -15.64 21.57
N ALA A 109 -3.10 -15.61 21.76
CA ALA A 109 -2.29 -14.41 21.64
C ALA A 109 -2.35 -13.81 20.22
N LEU A 110 -2.31 -14.64 19.18
CA LEU A 110 -2.42 -14.20 17.79
C LEU A 110 -3.81 -13.61 17.49
N SER A 111 -4.87 -14.20 18.04
CA SER A 111 -6.23 -13.65 17.88
C SER A 111 -6.38 -12.31 18.60
N ALA A 112 -5.77 -12.15 19.78
CA ALA A 112 -5.71 -10.87 20.47
C ALA A 112 -4.89 -9.84 19.68
N MET A 113 -3.70 -10.22 19.21
CA MET A 113 -2.84 -9.35 18.39
C MET A 113 -3.55 -8.88 17.11
N TYR A 114 -4.23 -9.80 16.42
CA TYR A 114 -5.04 -9.47 15.24
C TYR A 114 -6.14 -8.45 15.57
N PHE A 115 -6.88 -8.66 16.66
CA PHE A 115 -7.89 -7.71 17.10
C PHE A 115 -7.31 -6.31 17.38
N LEU A 116 -6.14 -6.24 18.04
CA LEU A 116 -5.49 -4.97 18.37
C LEU A 116 -5.07 -4.15 17.14
N VAL A 117 -4.69 -4.82 16.05
CA VAL A 117 -4.24 -4.14 14.82
C VAL A 117 -5.33 -3.96 13.78
N SER A 118 -6.36 -4.82 13.75
CA SER A 118 -7.37 -4.82 12.68
C SER A 118 -8.66 -4.09 13.04
N ASN A 119 -8.95 -3.89 14.33
CA ASN A 119 -10.24 -3.34 14.75
C ASN A 119 -10.31 -1.83 14.47
N ARG A 120 -11.29 -1.42 13.65
CA ARG A 120 -11.56 -0.02 13.31
C ARG A 120 -11.82 0.86 14.54
N ALA A 121 -12.40 0.32 15.61
CA ALA A 121 -12.63 1.06 16.85
C ALA A 121 -11.31 1.51 17.52
N LEU A 122 -10.20 0.86 17.20
CA LEU A 122 -8.87 1.14 17.74
C LEU A 122 -8.01 1.99 16.79
N ALA A 123 -8.47 2.26 15.56
CA ALA A 123 -7.68 2.96 14.54
C ALA A 123 -7.22 4.37 14.95
N ARG A 124 -7.95 5.03 15.86
CA ARG A 124 -7.62 6.37 16.39
C ARG A 124 -6.78 6.33 17.67
N THR A 125 -6.45 5.15 18.18
CA THR A 125 -5.75 4.98 19.46
C THR A 125 -4.26 4.73 19.27
N SER A 126 -3.46 4.95 20.32
CA SER A 126 -2.01 4.67 20.31
C SER A 126 -1.66 3.17 20.32
N VAL A 127 -2.66 2.28 20.43
CA VAL A 127 -2.51 0.82 20.56
C VAL A 127 -1.66 0.25 19.42
N CYS A 128 -2.03 0.53 18.17
CA CYS A 128 -1.32 -0.02 17.02
C CYS A 128 0.13 0.50 16.96
N THR A 129 0.37 1.77 17.32
CA THR A 129 1.71 2.36 17.36
C THR A 129 2.66 1.65 18.32
N ARG A 130 2.15 1.18 19.48
CA ARG A 130 2.94 0.43 20.48
C ARG A 130 3.29 -1.00 20.05
N LEU A 131 2.75 -1.47 18.92
CA LEU A 131 2.94 -2.82 18.38
C LEU A 131 3.76 -2.83 17.08
N LYS A 132 4.40 -1.70 16.73
CA LYS A 132 5.20 -1.51 15.50
C LYS A 132 6.71 -1.46 15.75
N ASP A 133 7.18 -2.04 16.85
CA ASP A 133 8.58 -2.05 17.26
C ASP A 133 9.25 -3.42 17.08
N THR A 134 10.58 -3.46 17.17
CA THR A 134 11.38 -4.67 16.91
C THR A 134 10.97 -5.89 17.76
N PRO A 135 10.66 -5.78 19.07
CA PRO A 135 10.11 -6.89 19.86
C PRO A 135 8.82 -7.47 19.31
N ALA A 136 7.87 -6.64 18.89
CA ALA A 136 6.60 -7.10 18.32
C ALA A 136 6.81 -7.85 17.00
N TYR A 137 7.66 -7.32 16.11
CA TYR A 137 8.05 -8.03 14.89
C TYR A 137 8.74 -9.36 15.18
N THR A 138 9.64 -9.38 16.17
CA THR A 138 10.36 -10.60 16.55
C THR A 138 9.39 -11.68 17.03
N ALA A 139 8.39 -11.31 17.84
CA ALA A 139 7.35 -12.22 18.31
C ALA A 139 6.48 -12.76 17.16
N ILE A 140 6.08 -11.90 16.21
CA ILE A 140 5.31 -12.31 15.03
C ILE A 140 6.13 -13.22 14.11
N VAL A 141 7.40 -12.89 13.85
CA VAL A 141 8.29 -13.72 13.04
C VAL A 141 8.51 -15.08 13.73
N ASN A 142 8.69 -15.12 15.04
CA ASN A 142 8.76 -16.39 15.79
C ASN A 142 7.49 -17.22 15.61
N CYS A 143 6.31 -16.59 15.72
CA CYS A 143 5.02 -17.23 15.50
C CYS A 143 4.92 -17.82 14.08
N LEU A 144 5.32 -17.06 13.05
CA LEU A 144 5.38 -17.52 11.67
C LEU A 144 6.38 -18.66 11.46
N CYS A 145 7.53 -18.63 12.12
CA CYS A 145 8.50 -19.73 12.10
C CYS A 145 7.92 -21.01 12.71
N PHE A 146 7.10 -20.95 13.76
CA PHE A 146 6.42 -22.14 14.28
C PHE A 146 5.40 -22.71 13.28
N PHE A 147 4.68 -21.85 12.54
CA PHE A 147 3.78 -22.33 11.49
C PHE A 147 4.52 -23.01 10.34
N LEU A 148 5.80 -22.70 10.09
CA LEU A 148 6.61 -23.43 9.09
C LEU A 148 6.65 -24.94 9.35
N GLU A 149 6.75 -25.34 10.62
CA GLU A 149 6.77 -26.76 11.01
C GLU A 149 5.41 -27.44 10.81
N GLU A 150 4.32 -26.68 10.76
CA GLU A 150 2.95 -27.17 10.58
C GLU A 150 2.56 -27.38 9.09
N HIS A 151 3.43 -27.02 8.13
CA HIS A 151 3.21 -27.22 6.69
C HIS A 151 3.35 -28.69 6.24
N VAL A 152 2.68 -29.61 6.92
CA VAL A 152 2.77 -31.06 6.67
C VAL A 152 1.53 -31.60 5.95
N GLU A 153 0.34 -31.19 6.38
CA GLU A 153 -0.93 -31.70 5.85
C GLU A 153 -1.49 -30.79 4.76
N GLU A 154 -2.09 -31.36 3.71
CA GLU A 154 -2.77 -30.57 2.67
C GLU A 154 -4.08 -29.99 3.21
N THR A 155 -4.14 -28.66 3.31
CA THR A 155 -5.30 -27.90 3.78
C THR A 155 -6.09 -27.26 2.64
N SER A 156 -5.50 -27.14 1.45
CA SER A 156 -6.11 -26.51 0.28
C SER A 156 -5.92 -27.32 -1.00
N THR A 157 -6.92 -27.26 -1.88
CA THR A 157 -6.91 -27.87 -3.21
C THR A 157 -6.49 -26.89 -4.32
N THR A 158 -6.28 -25.61 -3.99
CA THR A 158 -5.86 -24.58 -4.96
C THR A 158 -4.50 -24.92 -5.56
N VAL A 159 -4.43 -24.95 -6.88
CA VAL A 159 -3.18 -25.14 -7.62
C VAL A 159 -2.61 -23.77 -7.95
N SER A 160 -1.51 -23.41 -7.29
CA SER A 160 -0.86 -22.11 -7.44
C SER A 160 0.65 -22.27 -7.35
N PRO A 161 1.45 -21.50 -8.12
CA PRO A 161 2.90 -21.50 -7.99
C PRO A 161 3.39 -20.81 -6.70
N ILE A 162 2.55 -20.00 -6.04
CA ILE A 162 2.93 -19.18 -4.88
C ILE A 162 2.28 -19.61 -3.57
N LEU A 163 1.06 -20.17 -3.61
CA LEU A 163 0.29 -20.56 -2.42
C LEU A 163 0.51 -22.05 -2.10
N PRO A 164 1.14 -22.39 -0.96
CA PRO A 164 1.28 -23.79 -0.55
C PRO A 164 -0.06 -24.43 -0.25
N LYS A 165 -0.26 -25.65 -0.75
CA LYS A 165 -1.42 -26.49 -0.38
C LYS A 165 -1.44 -26.87 1.09
N THR A 166 -0.29 -26.79 1.76
CA THR A 166 -0.10 -27.18 3.17
C THR A 166 -0.24 -26.04 4.16
N ARG A 167 -0.71 -24.86 3.74
CA ARG A 167 -0.79 -23.68 4.61
C ARG A 167 -1.68 -23.92 5.82
N PRO A 168 -1.17 -23.79 7.07
CA PRO A 168 -1.99 -23.89 8.27
C PRO A 168 -3.06 -22.78 8.33
N LEU A 169 -4.24 -23.11 8.85
CA LEU A 169 -5.36 -22.16 8.95
C LEU A 169 -5.03 -20.94 9.86
N GLY A 170 -4.19 -21.16 10.87
CA GLY A 170 -3.73 -20.11 11.79
C GLY A 170 -2.79 -19.09 11.13
N GLU A 171 -2.01 -19.53 10.12
CA GLU A 171 -1.00 -18.69 9.48
C GLU A 171 -1.61 -17.43 8.85
N LYS A 172 -2.81 -17.56 8.25
CA LYS A 172 -3.50 -16.43 7.59
C LYS A 172 -3.71 -15.23 8.51
N LYS A 173 -3.98 -15.45 9.81
CA LYS A 173 -4.10 -14.38 10.80
C LYS A 173 -2.74 -13.72 11.03
N ALA A 174 -1.67 -14.50 11.19
CA ALA A 174 -0.31 -13.98 11.37
C ALA A 174 0.16 -13.17 10.16
N LEU A 175 -0.11 -13.64 8.93
CA LEU A 175 0.15 -12.90 7.70
C LEU A 175 -0.61 -11.56 7.67
N SER A 176 -1.88 -11.57 8.07
CA SER A 176 -2.70 -10.35 8.09
C SER A 176 -2.19 -9.35 9.13
N VAL A 177 -1.80 -9.81 10.33
CA VAL A 177 -1.17 -8.96 11.35
C VAL A 177 0.10 -8.34 10.79
N LEU A 178 1.01 -9.18 10.26
CA LEU A 178 2.27 -8.73 9.70
C LEU A 178 2.05 -7.69 8.59
N ASN A 179 1.14 -7.94 7.65
CA ASN A 179 0.85 -7.02 6.55
C ASN A 179 0.38 -5.64 7.06
N ILE A 180 -0.43 -5.59 8.11
CA ILE A 180 -0.92 -4.33 8.70
C ILE A 180 0.23 -3.53 9.32
N ILE A 181 1.09 -4.17 10.10
CA ILE A 181 2.15 -3.44 10.82
C ILE A 181 3.37 -3.14 9.92
N LEU A 182 3.68 -4.02 8.96
CA LEU A 182 4.90 -3.97 8.14
C LEU A 182 5.06 -2.67 7.37
N GLN A 183 3.95 -2.08 6.91
CA GLN A 183 3.97 -0.83 6.12
C GLN A 183 4.58 0.36 6.87
N GLU A 184 4.66 0.26 8.20
CA GLU A 184 5.00 1.39 9.06
C GLU A 184 6.45 1.35 9.52
N ASN A 185 7.04 0.16 9.67
CA ASN A 185 8.41 0.00 10.14
C ASN A 185 9.09 -1.22 9.53
N ILE A 186 9.40 -1.11 8.24
CA ILE A 186 10.08 -2.15 7.47
C ILE A 186 11.48 -2.48 8.04
N PRO A 187 12.32 -1.51 8.47
CA PRO A 187 13.64 -1.83 9.02
C PRO A 187 13.59 -2.76 10.24
N ALA A 188 12.66 -2.53 11.17
CA ALA A 188 12.49 -3.39 12.35
C ALA A 188 12.03 -4.81 11.97
N ALA A 189 11.16 -4.94 10.96
CA ALA A 189 10.75 -6.25 10.44
C ALA A 189 11.91 -7.01 9.79
N LEU A 190 12.78 -6.30 9.07
CA LEU A 190 13.99 -6.87 8.47
C LEU A 190 14.99 -7.31 9.53
N GLU A 191 15.17 -6.54 10.61
CA GLU A 191 16.01 -6.88 11.76
C GLU A 191 15.47 -8.13 12.49
N ALA A 192 14.16 -8.21 12.70
CA ALA A 192 13.49 -9.37 13.29
C ALA A 192 13.64 -10.66 12.46
N GLY A 193 14.05 -10.52 11.19
CA GLY A 193 14.35 -11.62 10.29
C GLY A 193 13.15 -12.11 9.48
N VAL A 194 12.22 -11.22 9.11
CA VAL A 194 11.05 -11.60 8.29
C VAL A 194 11.47 -12.32 7.00
N ILE A 195 12.56 -11.88 6.38
CA ILE A 195 13.13 -12.54 5.20
C ILE A 195 14.07 -13.67 5.62
N THR A 196 15.04 -13.36 6.47
CA THR A 196 16.18 -14.25 6.75
C THR A 196 15.81 -15.52 7.51
N ARG A 197 14.82 -15.45 8.41
CA ARG A 197 14.39 -16.55 9.28
C ARG A 197 13.10 -17.20 8.83
N TRP A 198 12.19 -16.44 8.21
CA TRP A 198 10.87 -16.95 7.81
C TRP A 198 10.76 -17.17 6.29
N LEU A 199 10.75 -16.10 5.46
CA LEU A 199 10.52 -16.25 4.01
C LEU A 199 11.57 -17.12 3.32
N ALA A 200 12.83 -17.10 3.78
CA ALA A 200 13.89 -17.96 3.26
C ALA A 200 13.63 -19.46 3.50
N HIS A 201 12.73 -19.82 4.40
CA HIS A 201 12.39 -21.22 4.68
C HIS A 201 10.95 -21.56 4.28
N TYR A 202 10.23 -20.61 3.68
CA TYR A 202 8.84 -20.81 3.29
C TYR A 202 8.69 -21.81 2.14
N PRO A 203 7.73 -22.75 2.19
CA PRO A 203 7.60 -23.83 1.21
C PRO A 203 6.89 -23.37 -0.07
N PHE A 204 7.51 -22.48 -0.85
CA PHE A 204 6.94 -22.00 -2.12
C PHE A 204 6.74 -23.15 -3.13
N PRO A 205 5.53 -23.36 -3.67
CA PRO A 205 5.26 -24.43 -4.63
C PRO A 205 6.15 -24.40 -5.89
N CYS A 206 6.45 -23.20 -6.39
CA CYS A 206 7.38 -23.01 -7.51
C CYS A 206 8.77 -23.56 -7.21
N ALA A 207 9.31 -23.31 -6.01
CA ALA A 207 10.64 -23.77 -5.59
C ALA A 207 10.67 -25.27 -5.24
N LEU A 208 9.55 -25.85 -4.80
CA LEU A 208 9.42 -27.29 -4.56
C LEU A 208 9.40 -28.08 -5.89
N SER A 209 8.76 -27.53 -6.92
CA SER A 209 8.70 -28.15 -8.24
C SER A 209 10.00 -27.98 -9.00
N GLU A 210 10.56 -26.76 -8.96
CA GLU A 210 11.77 -26.41 -9.68
C GLU A 210 12.61 -25.39 -8.86
N PRO A 211 13.76 -25.80 -8.27
CA PRO A 211 14.53 -24.94 -7.38
C PRO A 211 15.05 -23.63 -8.01
N SER A 212 15.26 -23.58 -9.33
CA SER A 212 15.68 -22.35 -10.04
C SER A 212 14.61 -21.25 -9.99
N ARG A 213 13.33 -21.63 -10.05
CA ARG A 213 12.17 -20.71 -10.04
C ARG A 213 11.96 -19.99 -8.71
N ARG A 214 12.74 -20.33 -7.70
CA ARG A 214 12.74 -19.63 -6.41
C ARG A 214 13.11 -18.15 -6.54
N GLN A 215 13.95 -17.81 -7.52
CA GLN A 215 14.33 -16.42 -7.80
C GLN A 215 13.18 -15.60 -8.39
N ASP A 216 12.18 -16.26 -8.98
CA ASP A 216 11.03 -15.62 -9.61
C ASP A 216 9.90 -15.34 -8.62
N VAL A 217 10.05 -15.70 -7.32
CA VAL A 217 8.95 -15.61 -6.34
C VAL A 217 8.33 -14.22 -6.29
N VAL A 218 9.13 -13.15 -6.30
CA VAL A 218 8.60 -11.77 -6.32
C VAL A 218 7.78 -11.48 -7.58
N ILE A 219 8.24 -11.93 -8.75
CA ILE A 219 7.54 -11.73 -10.03
C ILE A 219 6.23 -12.53 -10.01
N LEU A 220 6.30 -13.80 -9.61
CA LEU A 220 5.14 -14.68 -9.48
C LEU A 220 4.10 -14.14 -8.50
N MET A 221 4.51 -13.52 -7.40
CA MET A 221 3.61 -12.86 -6.44
C MET A 221 2.87 -11.67 -7.04
N ARG A 222 3.45 -10.99 -8.04
CA ARG A 222 2.78 -9.91 -8.79
C ARG A 222 1.83 -10.49 -9.85
N THR A 223 2.28 -11.49 -10.60
CA THR A 223 1.48 -12.11 -11.67
C THR A 223 0.27 -12.87 -11.12
N TRP A 224 0.44 -13.62 -10.03
CA TRP A 224 -0.58 -14.48 -9.41
C TRP A 224 -1.16 -13.87 -8.13
N TRP A 225 -1.22 -12.54 -8.03
CA TRP A 225 -1.59 -11.84 -6.80
C TRP A 225 -2.94 -12.27 -6.20
N SER A 226 -3.89 -12.68 -7.05
CA SER A 226 -5.24 -13.11 -6.65
C SER A 226 -5.25 -14.39 -5.83
N ASP A 227 -4.26 -15.25 -6.01
CA ASP A 227 -4.18 -16.53 -5.31
C ASP A 227 -3.82 -16.32 -3.84
N ASP A 228 -3.04 -15.29 -3.54
CA ASP A 228 -2.59 -14.98 -2.20
C ASP A 228 -2.33 -13.48 -1.97
N ALA A 229 -3.40 -12.70 -1.97
CA ALA A 229 -3.32 -11.24 -1.89
C ALA A 229 -2.55 -10.72 -0.66
N VAL A 230 -2.59 -11.43 0.48
CA VAL A 230 -1.91 -11.00 1.70
C VAL A 230 -0.40 -11.22 1.58
N MET A 231 0.03 -12.40 1.13
CA MET A 231 1.45 -12.69 0.94
C MET A 231 2.03 -11.82 -0.18
N SER A 232 1.29 -11.64 -1.28
CA SER A 232 1.68 -10.75 -2.37
C SER A 232 1.83 -9.30 -1.91
N ALA A 233 0.96 -8.80 -1.03
CA ALA A 233 1.09 -7.47 -0.45
C ALA A 233 2.36 -7.34 0.40
N ILE A 234 2.67 -8.34 1.24
CA ILE A 234 3.92 -8.38 2.02
C ILE A 234 5.14 -8.33 1.10
N PHE A 235 5.17 -9.18 0.06
CA PHE A 235 6.26 -9.19 -0.92
C PHE A 235 6.38 -7.86 -1.66
N ASN A 236 5.27 -7.25 -2.05
CA ASN A 236 5.27 -5.94 -2.69
C ASN A 236 5.94 -4.90 -1.77
N THR A 237 5.50 -4.80 -0.52
CA THR A 237 6.10 -3.88 0.49
C THR A 237 7.59 -4.13 0.69
N LEU A 238 8.02 -5.38 0.80
CA LEU A 238 9.44 -5.72 0.98
C LEU A 238 10.28 -5.45 -0.27
N SER A 239 9.73 -5.69 -1.47
CA SER A 239 10.43 -5.49 -2.74
C SER A 239 10.61 -4.00 -3.09
N THR A 240 9.67 -3.14 -2.68
CA THR A 240 9.79 -1.68 -2.89
C THR A 240 10.82 -1.05 -1.96
N HIS A 241 11.05 -1.63 -0.77
CA HIS A 241 12.05 -1.12 0.18
C HIS A 241 13.47 -1.54 -0.25
N PRO A 242 14.45 -0.62 -0.33
CA PRO A 242 15.78 -0.92 -0.88
C PRO A 242 16.52 -2.02 -0.11
N ASP A 243 16.43 -2.05 1.22
CA ASP A 243 17.07 -3.10 2.02
C ASP A 243 16.29 -4.41 2.02
N GLY A 244 14.96 -4.34 1.82
CA GLY A 244 14.14 -5.53 1.65
C GLY A 244 14.46 -6.21 0.33
N ALA A 245 14.51 -5.45 -0.76
CA ALA A 245 14.97 -5.90 -2.08
C ALA A 245 16.37 -6.53 -2.04
N LYS A 246 17.34 -5.90 -1.35
CA LYS A 246 18.68 -6.47 -1.18
C LYS A 246 18.65 -7.82 -0.45
N GLN A 247 17.88 -7.93 0.63
CA GLN A 247 17.76 -9.19 1.35
C GLN A 247 17.03 -10.26 0.52
N LEU A 248 15.94 -9.91 -0.18
CA LEU A 248 15.23 -10.85 -1.07
C LEU A 248 16.16 -11.43 -2.14
N ARG A 249 17.01 -10.59 -2.78
CA ARG A 249 18.05 -11.06 -3.72
C ARG A 249 19.08 -11.94 -3.04
N LYS A 250 19.58 -11.52 -1.86
CA LYS A 250 20.58 -12.28 -1.10
C LYS A 250 20.11 -13.70 -0.74
N TYR A 251 18.81 -13.86 -0.45
CA TYR A 251 18.20 -15.15 -0.11
C TYR A 251 17.55 -15.85 -1.32
N GLY A 252 17.81 -15.36 -2.54
CA GLY A 252 17.38 -16.00 -3.79
C GLY A 252 15.88 -16.01 -4.01
N LEU A 253 15.13 -15.07 -3.41
CA LEU A 253 13.68 -14.91 -3.59
C LEU A 253 13.32 -13.87 -4.67
N MET A 254 14.32 -13.16 -5.17
CA MET A 254 14.20 -12.16 -6.23
C MET A 254 15.40 -12.27 -7.16
N GLY A 255 15.16 -12.26 -8.47
CA GLY A 255 16.17 -12.25 -9.51
C GLY A 255 17.06 -11.01 -9.48
N SER A 256 18.07 -11.00 -10.33
CA SER A 256 18.93 -9.84 -10.48
C SER A 256 18.21 -8.74 -11.27
N MET A 257 18.49 -7.47 -10.97
CA MET A 257 17.91 -6.31 -11.69
C MET A 257 18.17 -6.32 -13.21
N MET A 258 19.11 -7.13 -13.69
CA MET A 258 19.38 -7.27 -15.12
C MET A 258 18.31 -8.12 -15.83
N GLU A 259 17.68 -9.07 -15.13
CA GLU A 259 16.68 -9.99 -15.68
C GLU A 259 15.27 -9.36 -15.75
N GLU A 260 14.99 -8.33 -14.93
CA GLU A 260 13.70 -7.63 -14.97
C GLU A 260 13.52 -6.78 -16.24
N ASN A 261 14.62 -6.34 -16.87
CA ASN A 261 14.58 -5.49 -18.06
C ASN A 261 14.44 -6.29 -19.38
N ASP A 262 14.55 -7.62 -19.32
CA ASP A 262 14.35 -8.51 -20.47
C ASP A 262 12.89 -8.99 -20.60
N GLN A 263 12.03 -8.71 -19.59
CA GLN A 263 10.62 -9.13 -19.60
C GLN A 263 9.65 -8.05 -20.12
N ASP A 264 10.12 -6.82 -20.29
CA ASP A 264 9.32 -5.72 -20.87
C ASP A 264 9.38 -5.66 -22.41
N GLU A 265 10.19 -6.50 -23.06
CA GLU A 265 10.20 -6.67 -24.53
C GLU A 265 9.34 -7.85 -24.97
N THR A 266 8.05 -7.80 -24.64
CA THR A 266 7.05 -8.44 -25.52
C THR A 266 6.61 -7.40 -26.57
N ASP A 267 7.59 -6.88 -27.33
CA ASP A 267 7.30 -6.29 -28.62
C ASP A 267 8.11 -7.06 -29.67
N SER A 268 7.36 -7.60 -30.61
CA SER A 268 7.82 -8.52 -31.64
C SER A 268 8.61 -7.73 -32.69
N ASP A 269 9.93 -7.58 -32.52
CA ASP A 269 10.79 -7.11 -33.60
C ASP A 269 11.38 -8.29 -34.39
N VAL A 270 10.75 -8.49 -35.54
CA VAL A 270 11.12 -9.31 -36.69
C VAL A 270 12.64 -9.41 -36.89
N TRP A 271 13.19 -10.61 -36.75
CA TRP A 271 14.53 -10.94 -37.23
C TRP A 271 14.53 -10.88 -38.75
N MET A 272 15.33 -9.99 -39.35
CA MET A 272 15.61 -10.05 -40.78
C MET A 272 16.36 -11.36 -41.07
N VAL A 273 15.63 -12.35 -41.56
CA VAL A 273 16.17 -13.49 -42.29
C VAL A 273 16.34 -13.03 -43.72
N ASP A 274 17.50 -12.48 -44.04
CA ASP A 274 18.25 -12.77 -45.27
C ASP A 274 19.52 -11.90 -45.31
N GLY A 275 20.64 -12.50 -44.91
CA GLY A 275 21.96 -11.88 -44.90
C GLY A 275 23.05 -12.95 -44.91
N GLU A 276 22.78 -14.04 -45.63
CA GLU A 276 23.82 -14.92 -46.13
C GLU A 276 24.66 -14.14 -47.15
N ASP A 277 25.96 -14.46 -47.20
CA ASP A 277 26.99 -13.73 -47.94
C ASP A 277 27.49 -12.44 -47.29
N THR A 278 28.41 -12.57 -46.31
CA THR A 278 29.84 -12.22 -46.50
C THR A 278 30.62 -12.45 -45.18
N ALA A 279 31.39 -13.54 -45.12
CA ALA A 279 32.60 -13.77 -44.31
C ALA A 279 32.63 -13.41 -42.79
N GLY A 280 32.63 -14.46 -41.95
CA GLY A 280 33.71 -14.70 -40.97
C GLY A 280 33.79 -13.89 -39.67
N SER A 281 33.81 -14.66 -38.57
CA SER A 281 34.49 -14.39 -37.28
C SER A 281 33.66 -13.85 -36.11
N ARG A 282 33.81 -14.56 -34.99
CA ARG A 282 33.32 -14.24 -33.64
C ARG A 282 33.67 -12.80 -33.26
N HIS A 283 32.66 -12.03 -32.83
CA HIS A 283 32.88 -10.76 -32.16
C HIS A 283 32.36 -10.78 -30.72
N ILE A 284 33.33 -10.85 -29.81
CA ILE A 284 33.24 -10.36 -28.43
C ILE A 284 32.85 -8.88 -28.52
N SER A 285 31.66 -8.51 -28.05
CA SER A 285 31.22 -7.11 -28.05
C SER A 285 31.79 -6.39 -26.82
N ALA A 286 33.00 -5.83 -26.98
CA ALA A 286 33.50 -4.79 -26.11
C ALA A 286 32.69 -3.50 -26.39
N ARG A 287 31.94 -3.03 -25.39
CA ARG A 287 31.27 -1.72 -25.43
C ARG A 287 32.32 -0.62 -25.60
N ARG A 288 32.33 0.05 -26.76
CA ARG A 288 32.99 1.35 -26.95
C ARG A 288 32.11 2.45 -26.31
N PRO A 289 32.67 3.38 -25.51
CA PRO A 289 31.99 4.62 -25.18
C PRO A 289 31.98 5.50 -26.43
N ARG A 290 30.78 5.88 -26.89
CA ARG A 290 30.61 6.82 -28.01
C ARG A 290 30.64 8.23 -27.42
N ASP A 291 31.76 8.93 -27.59
CA ASP A 291 31.87 10.37 -27.32
C ASP A 291 30.81 11.12 -28.14
N ARG A 292 29.93 11.85 -27.45
CA ARG A 292 28.95 12.76 -28.04
C ARG A 292 29.38 14.18 -27.70
N THR A 293 29.70 14.97 -28.71
CA THR A 293 30.18 16.35 -28.54
C THR A 293 29.05 17.29 -28.08
N ALA A 294 29.40 18.24 -27.21
CA ALA A 294 28.48 19.17 -26.55
C ALA A 294 27.65 20.02 -27.53
N GLU A 295 28.18 20.29 -28.73
CA GLU A 295 27.50 21.05 -29.78
C GLU A 295 26.25 20.32 -30.30
N GLU A 296 26.29 18.98 -30.39
CA GLU A 296 25.17 18.17 -30.87
C GLU A 296 24.02 18.10 -29.84
N GLN A 297 24.32 18.31 -28.55
CA GLN A 297 23.32 18.42 -27.48
C GLN A 297 22.68 19.81 -27.44
N VAL A 298 23.42 20.87 -27.78
CA VAL A 298 22.90 22.25 -27.84
C VAL A 298 21.96 22.45 -29.03
N VAL A 299 22.25 21.85 -30.18
CA VAL A 299 21.37 21.88 -31.37
C VAL A 299 20.04 21.17 -31.09
N ARG A 300 20.04 20.08 -30.30
CA ARG A 300 18.80 19.40 -29.90
C ARG A 300 17.99 20.17 -28.85
N ARG A 301 18.63 20.95 -27.97
CA ARG A 301 17.91 21.87 -27.05
C ARG A 301 17.19 22.98 -27.82
N ARG A 302 17.85 23.61 -28.80
CA ARG A 302 17.22 24.63 -29.66
C ARG A 302 16.02 24.14 -30.46
N ARG A 303 15.95 22.85 -30.81
CA ARG A 303 14.85 22.28 -31.60
C ARG A 303 13.64 21.84 -30.76
N ARG A 304 13.64 22.04 -29.44
CA ARG A 304 12.59 21.52 -28.53
C ARG A 304 11.99 22.60 -27.61
N GLU A 305 12.15 23.86 -27.94
CA GLU A 305 11.58 24.96 -27.14
C GLU A 305 10.48 25.66 -27.96
N ALA A 306 9.23 25.37 -27.61
CA ALA A 306 8.07 26.14 -28.07
C ALA A 306 7.75 27.19 -27.01
N MET A 307 7.55 28.44 -27.42
CA MET A 307 7.21 29.52 -26.49
C MET A 307 5.69 29.65 -26.41
N VAL A 308 5.14 29.58 -25.20
CA VAL A 308 3.69 29.69 -24.96
C VAL A 308 3.39 31.01 -24.26
N LEU A 309 2.56 31.86 -24.87
CA LEU A 309 2.22 33.19 -24.34
C LEU A 309 0.70 33.26 -24.10
N SER A 310 0.29 33.36 -22.83
CA SER A 310 -1.13 33.44 -22.46
C SER A 310 -1.46 34.76 -21.76
N ASP A 311 -2.50 35.45 -22.22
CA ASP A 311 -2.94 36.75 -21.67
C ASP A 311 -3.89 36.63 -20.44
N GLY A 312 -3.78 35.51 -19.70
CA GLY A 312 -4.39 35.32 -18.37
C GLY A 312 -5.93 35.14 -18.30
N GLY A 313 -6.68 35.34 -19.39
CA GLY A 313 -8.15 35.33 -19.38
C GLY A 313 -8.86 34.04 -19.83
N ARG A 314 -8.13 33.03 -20.32
CA ARG A 314 -8.72 31.77 -20.84
C ARG A 314 -7.78 30.57 -20.64
N PRO A 315 -8.29 29.32 -20.65
CA PRO A 315 -7.46 28.11 -20.64
C PRO A 315 -6.55 28.05 -21.87
N LEU A 316 -5.34 27.51 -21.69
CA LEU A 316 -4.31 27.42 -22.74
C LEU A 316 -4.85 26.68 -23.98
N GLY A 317 -4.85 27.36 -25.11
CA GLY A 317 -5.22 26.80 -26.41
C GLY A 317 -4.01 26.62 -27.32
N ASN A 318 -4.16 25.83 -28.39
CA ASN A 318 -3.09 25.62 -29.37
C ASN A 318 -2.62 26.93 -30.02
N ASP A 319 -3.48 27.95 -30.07
CA ASP A 319 -3.17 29.27 -30.63
C ASP A 319 -2.17 30.07 -29.77
N ASP A 320 -1.96 29.66 -28.51
CA ASP A 320 -1.04 30.33 -27.60
C ASP A 320 0.42 29.81 -27.78
N ILE A 321 0.65 28.86 -28.69
CA ILE A 321 1.94 28.18 -28.93
C ILE A 321 2.64 28.76 -30.18
N ILE A 322 3.73 29.49 -29.99
CA ILE A 322 4.54 30.04 -31.08
C ILE A 322 5.68 29.06 -31.41
N GLN A 323 5.64 28.51 -32.62
CA GLN A 323 6.71 27.67 -33.18
C GLN A 323 7.57 28.51 -34.14
N LEU A 324 8.89 28.48 -33.97
CA LEU A 324 9.82 29.16 -34.87
C LEU A 324 9.82 28.43 -36.24
N PRO A 325 9.74 29.16 -37.38
CA PRO A 325 9.72 28.53 -38.68
C PRO A 325 11.07 27.87 -38.97
N ILE A 326 11.01 26.63 -39.45
CA ILE A 326 12.16 25.86 -39.92
C ILE A 326 12.55 26.44 -41.28
N SER A 327 13.67 27.15 -41.35
CA SER A 327 14.27 27.50 -42.65
C SER A 327 14.90 26.26 -43.27
N GLU A 328 14.52 25.95 -44.52
CA GLU A 328 15.16 24.92 -45.36
C GLU A 328 16.67 25.20 -45.58
#